data_AF-A0A914S4W0-F1
#
_entry.id   AF-A0A914S4W0-F1
#
_cell.length_a   1.000
_cell.length_b   1.000
_cell.length_c   1.000
_cell.angle_alpha   90.00
_cell.angle_beta   90.00
_cell.angle_gamma   90.00
#
_symmetry.space_group_name_H-M   'P 1'
#
loop_
_entity.id
_entity.type
_entity.pdbx_description
1 polymer ?
#
loop_
_entity_poly.entity_id
_entity_poly.type
_entity_poly.pdbx_seq_one_letter_code
_entity_poly.pdbx_strand_id
1 'polypeptide(L)'
;MMKDGDVSRTFCGSRAYAAPEILRQIPYNGFTVDVWSAAIVLYIMITGVMPYNSDNPRKMLNRQLQHRVSFPKLIFLSDDVKELLYQMLHPSPSDRITYQEMLD
;
A
#
# COMPACT_ATOMS: atom_id res chain seq x y z
N MET A 1 -8.66 -24.79 -6.48
CA MET A 1 -10.00 -24.15 -6.49
C MET A 1 -10.68 -24.59 -5.20
N MET A 2 -10.99 -23.67 -4.29
CA MET A 2 -11.62 -23.99 -3.00
C MET A 2 -13.05 -24.52 -3.22
N LYS A 3 -13.51 -25.42 -2.35
CA LYS A 3 -14.84 -26.04 -2.42
C LYS A 3 -15.76 -25.51 -1.33
N ASP A 4 -17.06 -25.68 -1.54
CA ASP A 4 -18.10 -25.23 -0.62
C ASP A 4 -17.96 -25.96 0.73
N GLY A 5 -17.80 -25.20 1.82
CA GLY A 5 -17.50 -25.71 3.17
C GLY A 5 -16.04 -25.59 3.64
N ASP A 6 -15.11 -25.14 2.80
CA ASP A 6 -13.73 -24.88 3.23
C ASP A 6 -13.63 -23.61 4.10
N VAL A 7 -13.39 -23.77 5.41
CA VAL A 7 -13.08 -22.65 6.31
C VAL A 7 -11.57 -22.35 6.24
N SER A 8 -11.19 -21.35 5.46
CA SER A 8 -9.81 -20.85 5.44
C SER A 8 -9.44 -20.21 6.77
N ARG A 9 -8.43 -20.76 7.48
CA ARG A 9 -7.78 -20.11 8.63
C ARG A 9 -6.71 -19.10 8.21
N THR A 10 -6.51 -18.95 6.90
CA THR A 10 -5.61 -18.00 6.27
C THR A 10 -6.39 -16.75 5.86
N PHE A 11 -5.99 -15.59 6.40
CA PHE A 11 -6.47 -14.27 6.01
C PHE A 11 -6.22 -14.05 4.52
N CYS A 12 -7.28 -14.05 3.70
CA CYS A 12 -7.20 -13.98 2.23
C CYS A 12 -7.55 -12.59 1.65
N GLY A 13 -7.81 -11.58 2.48
CA GLY A 13 -7.90 -10.17 2.07
C GLY A 13 -6.55 -9.47 2.32
N SER A 14 -5.86 -9.10 1.25
CA SER A 14 -4.40 -9.20 1.14
C SER A 14 -3.61 -8.18 1.97
N ARG A 15 -2.79 -8.69 2.91
CA ARG A 15 -1.76 -7.91 3.65
C ARG A 15 -0.90 -7.00 2.75
N ALA A 16 -0.78 -7.35 1.47
CA ALA A 16 -0.09 -6.56 0.46
C ALA A 16 -0.65 -5.12 0.35
N TYR A 17 -1.95 -4.92 0.52
CA TYR A 17 -2.59 -3.61 0.44
C TYR A 17 -2.64 -2.87 1.78
N ALA A 18 -2.33 -3.56 2.88
CA ALA A 18 -2.51 -3.01 4.22
C ALA A 18 -1.41 -1.99 4.57
N ALA A 19 -1.83 -0.91 5.22
CA ALA A 19 -0.94 0.11 5.76
C ALA A 19 -0.06 -0.44 6.90
N PRO A 20 1.11 0.16 7.18
CA PRO A 20 2.03 -0.29 8.23
C PRO A 20 1.38 -0.41 9.60
N GLU A 21 0.50 0.51 9.96
CA GLU A 21 -0.25 0.54 11.21
C GLU A 21 -1.18 -0.67 11.37
N ILE A 22 -1.85 -1.10 10.29
CA ILE A 22 -2.69 -2.30 10.29
C ILE A 22 -1.81 -3.53 10.50
N LEU A 23 -0.68 -3.63 9.80
CA LEU A 23 0.26 -4.76 9.94
C LEU A 23 0.88 -4.85 11.34
N ARG A 24 1.01 -3.70 12.01
CA ARG A 24 1.50 -3.58 13.39
C ARG A 24 0.42 -3.74 14.45
N GLN A 25 -0.85 -3.93 14.04
CA GLN A 25 -2.00 -4.06 14.95
C GLN A 25 -2.16 -2.89 15.92
N ILE A 26 -1.86 -1.67 15.46
CA ILE A 26 -2.09 -0.45 16.23
C ILE A 26 -3.42 0.20 15.84
N PRO A 27 -4.07 0.95 16.74
CA PRO A 27 -5.26 1.73 16.39
C PRO A 27 -5.00 2.65 15.19
N TYR A 28 -5.97 2.75 14.30
CA TYR A 28 -5.82 3.48 13.04
C TYR A 28 -7.07 4.28 12.70
N ASN A 29 -6.90 5.31 11.87
CA ASN A 29 -7.99 6.03 11.25
C ASN A 29 -8.32 5.40 9.88
N GLY A 30 -9.59 5.05 9.65
CA GLY A 30 -10.06 4.40 8.42
C GLY A 30 -9.67 5.15 7.14
N PHE A 31 -9.87 6.47 7.10
CA PHE A 31 -9.55 7.28 5.92
C PHE A 31 -8.05 7.22 5.58
N THR A 32 -7.18 7.31 6.58
CA THR A 32 -5.73 7.28 6.35
C THR A 32 -5.26 5.94 5.78
N VAL A 33 -5.79 4.82 6.27
CA VAL A 33 -5.42 3.48 5.77
C VAL A 33 -6.02 3.18 4.40
N ASP A 34 -7.16 3.79 4.07
CA ASP A 34 -7.77 3.70 2.76
C ASP A 34 -6.96 4.45 1.70
N VAL A 35 -6.41 5.63 2.03
CA VAL A 35 -5.46 6.33 1.15
C VAL A 35 -4.26 5.45 0.81
N TRP A 36 -3.67 4.78 1.79
CA TRP A 36 -2.58 3.84 1.56
C TRP A 36 -3.01 2.72 0.61
N SER A 37 -4.15 2.09 0.89
CA SER A 37 -4.67 0.98 0.09
C SER A 37 -4.94 1.40 -1.35
N ALA A 38 -5.50 2.60 -1.54
CA ALA A 38 -5.73 3.20 -2.85
C ALA A 38 -4.41 3.44 -3.61
N ALA A 39 -3.34 3.89 -2.94
CA ALA A 39 -2.03 4.05 -3.56
C ALA A 39 -1.42 2.73 -4.03
N ILE A 40 -1.57 1.66 -3.25
CA ILE A 40 -1.13 0.32 -3.67
C ILE A 40 -1.88 -0.11 -4.94
N VAL A 41 -3.21 0.08 -4.98
CA VAL A 41 -4.03 -0.26 -6.15
C VAL A 41 -3.63 0.61 -7.35
N LEU A 42 -3.49 1.92 -7.17
CA LEU A 42 -3.08 2.87 -8.22
C LEU A 42 -1.71 2.50 -8.79
N TYR A 43 -0.74 2.22 -7.92
CA TYR A 43 0.58 1.78 -8.34
C TYR A 43 0.49 0.51 -9.20
N ILE A 44 -0.30 -0.49 -8.79
CA ILE A 44 -0.48 -1.74 -9.55
C ILE A 44 -1.18 -1.47 -10.88
N MET A 45 -2.21 -0.63 -10.92
CA MET A 45 -2.92 -0.28 -12.16
C MET A 45 -1.99 0.35 -13.18
N ILE A 46 -1.07 1.21 -12.74
CA ILE A 46 -0.16 1.91 -13.64
C ILE A 46 1.04 1.05 -14.02
N THR A 47 1.58 0.29 -13.07
CA THR A 47 2.87 -0.39 -13.26
C THR A 47 2.76 -1.88 -13.57
N GLY A 48 1.61 -2.49 -13.30
CA GLY A 48 1.41 -3.94 -13.35
C GLY A 48 2.14 -4.72 -12.26
N VAL A 49 2.84 -4.06 -11.31
CA VAL A 49 3.63 -4.73 -10.28
C VAL A 49 3.27 -4.27 -8.87
N MET A 50 3.57 -5.11 -7.88
CA MET A 50 3.34 -4.82 -6.46
C MET A 50 4.53 -4.03 -5.87
N PRO A 51 4.33 -2.84 -5.27
CA PRO A 51 5.44 -1.99 -4.82
C PRO A 51 6.24 -2.60 -3.66
N TYR A 52 5.56 -3.31 -2.75
CA TYR A 52 6.16 -3.98 -1.60
C TYR A 52 5.85 -5.48 -1.63
N ASN A 53 6.44 -6.21 -2.57
CA ASN A 53 6.28 -7.67 -2.62
C ASN A 53 7.33 -8.38 -1.74
N SER A 54 6.89 -9.19 -0.78
CA SER A 54 7.76 -10.03 0.02
C SER A 54 6.96 -11.14 0.70
N ASP A 55 7.42 -12.38 0.55
CA ASP A 55 6.84 -13.57 1.20
C ASP A 55 6.96 -13.53 2.73
N ASN A 56 7.85 -12.67 3.26
CA ASN A 56 7.99 -12.43 4.68
C ASN A 56 7.29 -11.11 5.08
N PRO A 57 6.22 -11.14 5.89
CA PRO A 57 5.49 -9.95 6.33
C PRO A 57 6.35 -8.93 7.09
N ARG A 58 7.34 -9.38 7.88
CA ARG A 58 8.26 -8.46 8.58
C ARG A 58 9.17 -7.72 7.62
N LYS A 59 9.67 -8.41 6.58
CA LYS A 59 10.46 -7.76 5.53
C LYS A 59 9.62 -6.79 4.71
N MET A 60 8.37 -7.14 4.42
CA MET A 60 7.42 -6.25 3.74
C MET A 60 7.19 -4.98 4.56
N LEU A 61 6.85 -5.13 5.85
CA LEU A 61 6.66 -4.01 6.77
C LEU A 61 7.93 -3.13 6.85
N ASN A 62 9.12 -3.73 6.99
CA ASN A 62 10.36 -2.96 7.00
C ASN A 62 10.57 -2.15 5.71
N ARG A 63 10.19 -2.68 4.54
CA ARG A 63 10.25 -1.91 3.29
C ARG A 63 9.24 -0.77 3.26
N GLN A 64 8.02 -1.00 3.72
CA GLN A 64 7.02 0.06 3.84
C GLN A 64 7.52 1.19 4.76
N LEU A 65 8.11 0.84 5.91
CA LEU A 65 8.65 1.81 6.88
C LEU A 65 9.89 2.57 6.39
N GLN A 66 10.61 2.06 5.39
CA GLN A 66 11.73 2.77 4.77
C GLN A 66 11.29 3.95 3.89
N HIS A 67 9.99 4.03 3.57
CA HIS A 67 9.42 5.07 2.71
C HIS A 67 10.20 5.26 1.40
N ARG A 68 10.50 4.13 0.74
CA ARG A 68 11.17 4.10 -0.56
C ARG A 68 10.25 3.45 -1.57
N VAL A 69 9.73 4.26 -2.49
CA VAL A 69 8.90 3.79 -3.62
C VAL A 69 9.77 3.69 -4.85
N SER A 70 10.00 2.46 -5.34
CA SER A 70 10.71 2.22 -6.60
C SER A 70 9.73 2.07 -7.75
N PHE A 71 10.06 2.58 -8.93
CA PHE A 71 9.23 2.45 -10.13
C PHE A 71 9.97 1.64 -11.22
N PRO A 72 9.28 0.79 -12.00
CA PRO A 72 9.91 0.06 -13.10
C PRO A 72 10.46 1.00 -14.16
N LYS A 73 11.71 0.78 -14.60
CA LYS A 73 12.39 1.64 -15.59
C LYS A 73 11.73 1.69 -16.97
N LEU A 74 10.91 0.68 -17.30
CA LEU A 74 10.23 0.56 -18.59
C LEU A 74 8.94 1.40 -18.67
N ILE A 75 8.52 2.02 -17.57
CA ILE A 75 7.26 2.78 -17.49
C ILE A 75 7.61 4.23 -17.25
N PHE A 76 7.17 5.10 -18.17
CA PHE A 76 7.30 6.53 -18.02
C PHE A 76 6.15 7.06 -17.16
N LEU A 77 6.49 7.55 -15.97
CA LEU A 77 5.58 8.23 -15.06
C LEU A 77 5.97 9.71 -14.98
N SER A 78 4.98 10.59 -15.01
CA SER A 78 5.19 12.00 -14.69
C SER A 78 5.68 12.12 -13.24
N ASP A 79 6.41 13.20 -12.96
CA ASP A 79 6.90 13.44 -11.60
C ASP A 79 5.74 13.69 -10.64
N ASP A 80 4.63 14.29 -11.09
CA ASP A 80 3.41 14.47 -10.31
C ASP A 80 2.82 13.14 -9.81
N VAL A 81 2.77 12.11 -10.66
CA VAL A 81 2.25 10.78 -10.28
C VAL A 81 3.19 10.10 -9.27
N LYS A 82 4.51 10.25 -9.46
CA LYS A 82 5.48 9.69 -8.51
C LYS A 82 5.38 10.37 -7.16
N GLU A 83 5.25 11.70 -7.15
CA GLU A 83 5.10 12.50 -5.94
C GLU A 83 3.81 12.15 -5.20
N LEU A 84 2.68 12.08 -5.91
CA LEU A 84 1.41 11.65 -5.33
C LEU A 84 1.53 10.26 -4.69
N LEU A 85 2.07 9.27 -5.41
CA LEU A 85 2.26 7.92 -4.87
C LEU A 85 3.23 7.90 -3.68
N TYR A 86 4.26 8.73 -3.70
CA TYR A 86 5.18 8.88 -2.59
C TYR A 86 4.46 9.42 -1.35
N GLN A 87 3.70 10.50 -1.47
CA GLN A 87 2.95 11.11 -0.36
C GLN A 87 1.83 10.21 0.18
N MET A 88 1.10 9.50 -0.69
CA MET A 88 0.08 8.53 -0.25
C MET A 88 0.67 7.31 0.46
N LEU A 89 1.90 6.92 0.12
CA LEU A 89 2.63 5.80 0.74
C LEU A 89 3.53 6.26 1.90
N HIS A 90 3.17 7.36 2.57
CA HIS A 90 3.84 7.76 3.80
C HIS A 90 3.54 6.79 4.96
N PRO A 91 4.56 6.27 5.69
CA PRO A 91 4.34 5.21 6.67
C PRO A 91 3.74 5.74 7.97
N SER A 92 4.00 7.01 8.27
CA SER A 92 3.34 7.74 9.35
C SER A 92 2.00 8.28 8.84
N PRO A 93 0.86 7.95 9.49
CA PRO A 93 -0.45 8.47 9.08
C PRO A 93 -0.60 9.99 9.20
N SER A 94 0.17 10.64 10.08
CA SER A 94 0.11 12.10 10.27
C SER A 94 0.70 12.89 9.11
N ASP A 95 1.65 12.29 8.39
CA ASP A 95 2.37 12.93 7.29
C ASP A 95 1.97 12.30 5.93
N ARG A 96 0.95 11.42 5.96
CA ARG A 96 0.34 10.85 4.77
C ARG A 96 -0.68 11.85 4.23
N ILE A 97 -0.58 12.16 2.93
CA ILE A 97 -1.51 13.06 2.26
C ILE A 97 -2.96 12.62 2.51
N THR A 98 -3.82 13.59 2.76
CA THR A 98 -5.25 13.37 2.96
C THR A 98 -5.98 13.37 1.63
N TYR A 99 -7.17 12.76 1.60
CA TYR A 99 -8.00 12.79 0.39
C TYR A 99 -8.42 14.22 -0.02
N GLN A 100 -8.41 15.18 0.90
CA GLN A 100 -8.71 16.58 0.61
C GLN A 100 -7.55 17.22 -0.17
N GLU A 101 -6.33 17.07 0.34
CA GLU A 101 -5.11 17.54 -0.30
C GLU A 101 -4.85 16.87 -1.66
N MET A 102 -5.36 15.65 -1.88
CA MET A 102 -5.28 14.99 -3.20
C MET A 102 -6.17 15.63 -4.27
N LEU A 103 -7.21 16.37 -3.89
CA LEU A 103 -8.18 16.96 -4.80
C LEU A 103 -7.84 18.42 -5.16
N ASP A 104 -6.91 19.03 -4.43
CA ASP A 104 -6.41 20.39 -4.65
C ASP A 104 -5.26 20.42 -5.66
#